data_AF-A0A7V8NQL5-F1
#
_entry.id   AF-A0A7V8NQL5-F1
#
_cell.length_a   1.000
_cell.length_b   1.000
_cell.length_c   1.000
_cell.angle_alpha   90.00
_cell.angle_beta   90.00
_cell.angle_gamma   90.00
#
_symmetry.space_group_name_H-M   'P 1'
#
loop_
_entity.id
_entity.type
_entity.pdbx_description
1 polymer ?
#
loop_
_entity_poly.entity_id
_entity_poly.type
_entity_poly.pdbx_seq_one_letter_code
_entity_poly.pdbx_strand_id
1 'polypeptide(L)'
;MRPATFNPSVLRRHLRRQKIADLNELKRVLGTDTALTVFRKLKQLDYRASYTHRGRFYTLGEIARFDDRGLWSHEAVWFSRHGTLLATVEAFVNRSLNGYYAAELADELHVEVQEPLRHLVQQQRLSRVEIQGQFLYTAIDSPQRRNQILARRSTQAVPLAVHSAALQLSPDELKAAILLFYGLLDEQQRRLFAGLESIRLGHGGDTLLSDFLGLDVHTVARGRQQLLDRDVIGGRMRRTGGGRIPAEKKRPT
;
A
#
# COMPACT_ATOMS: atom_id res chain seq x y z
N MET A 1 49.22 17.34 22.34
CA MET A 1 47.78 17.66 22.16
C MET A 1 46.95 16.64 22.93
N ARG A 2 46.02 17.08 23.79
CA ARG A 2 45.04 16.16 24.41
C ARG A 2 44.05 15.72 23.32
N PRO A 3 43.72 14.43 23.18
CA PRO A 3 42.71 14.00 22.23
C PRO A 3 41.36 14.61 22.60
N ALA A 4 40.64 15.16 21.62
CA ALA A 4 39.29 15.70 21.83
C ALA A 4 38.36 14.57 22.32
N THR A 5 37.85 14.70 23.54
CA THR A 5 36.98 13.71 24.15
C THR A 5 35.53 13.94 23.70
N PHE A 6 35.11 13.25 22.64
CA PHE A 6 33.72 13.32 22.16
C PHE A 6 32.80 12.42 22.99
N ASN A 7 31.82 13.02 23.69
CA ASN A 7 30.89 12.32 24.57
C ASN A 7 29.58 11.91 23.85
N PRO A 8 29.26 10.61 23.72
CA PRO A 8 28.02 10.13 23.08
C PRO A 8 26.73 10.66 23.71
N SER A 9 26.74 11.00 25.01
CA SER A 9 25.55 11.46 25.73
C SER A 9 24.96 12.76 25.17
N VAL A 10 25.77 13.58 24.50
CA VAL A 10 25.30 14.82 23.85
C VAL A 10 24.38 14.48 22.68
N LEU A 11 24.78 13.52 21.84
CA LEU A 11 23.94 13.02 20.74
C LEU A 11 22.67 12.36 21.27
N ARG A 12 22.77 11.53 22.32
CA ARG A 12 21.60 10.88 22.93
C ARG A 12 20.58 11.91 23.42
N ARG A 13 21.02 12.93 24.15
CA ARG A 13 20.14 14.00 24.67
C ARG A 13 19.50 14.81 23.55
N HIS A 14 20.25 15.10 22.49
CA HIS A 14 19.71 15.81 21.34
C HIS A 14 18.65 14.97 20.61
N LEU A 15 18.95 13.72 20.29
CA LEU A 15 18.00 12.80 19.63
C LEU A 15 16.78 12.50 20.51
N ARG A 16 16.89 12.47 21.83
CA ARG A 16 15.70 12.37 22.71
C ARG A 16 14.77 13.58 22.64
N ARG A 17 15.30 14.77 22.30
CA ARG A 17 14.50 16.00 22.16
C ARG A 17 13.90 16.13 20.76
N GLN A 18 14.70 15.93 19.72
CA GLN A 18 14.29 16.12 18.32
C GLN A 18 13.75 14.84 17.65
N LYS A 19 13.91 13.67 18.30
CA LYS A 19 13.60 12.30 17.81
C LYS A 19 14.44 11.84 16.62
N ILE A 20 14.64 12.70 15.62
CA ILE A 20 15.48 12.45 14.45
C ILE A 20 16.45 13.62 14.23
N ALA A 21 17.58 13.36 13.58
CA ALA A 21 18.53 14.41 13.16
C ALA A 21 19.29 13.98 11.91
N ASP A 22 19.73 14.95 11.10
CA ASP A 22 20.62 14.69 9.96
C ASP A 22 22.11 14.75 10.36
N LEU A 23 22.99 14.29 9.46
CA LEU A 23 24.43 14.24 9.75
C LEU A 23 25.04 15.61 10.07
N ASN A 24 24.58 16.68 9.44
CA ASN A 24 25.14 18.03 9.63
C ASN A 24 24.74 18.58 11.00
N GLU A 25 23.53 18.31 11.45
CA GLU A 25 23.09 18.61 12.81
C GLU A 25 23.91 17.84 13.86
N LEU A 26 24.09 16.54 13.67
CA LEU A 26 24.86 15.71 14.60
C LEU A 26 26.34 16.12 14.67
N LYS A 27 26.93 16.57 13.56
CA LYS A 27 28.27 17.17 13.50
C LYS A 27 28.36 18.43 14.38
N ARG A 28 27.41 19.35 14.23
CA ARG A 28 27.33 20.59 15.04
C ARG A 28 27.17 20.28 16.52
N VAL A 29 26.28 19.35 16.88
CA VAL A 29 26.00 18.94 18.26
C VAL A 29 27.23 18.30 18.92
N LEU A 30 27.99 17.49 18.17
CA LEU A 30 29.20 16.84 18.67
C LEU A 30 30.44 17.74 18.63
N GLY A 31 30.40 18.85 17.89
CA GLY A 31 31.53 19.75 17.68
C GLY A 31 32.63 19.14 16.80
N THR A 32 32.26 18.42 15.74
CA THR A 32 33.21 17.81 14.80
C THR A 32 32.74 17.93 13.36
N ASP A 33 33.67 18.15 12.43
CA ASP A 33 33.39 18.12 11.00
C ASP A 33 33.47 16.69 10.40
N THR A 34 34.01 15.75 11.18
CA THR A 34 34.29 14.38 10.72
C THR A 34 33.09 13.46 10.90
N ALA A 35 32.48 13.05 9.79
CA ALA A 35 31.34 12.12 9.79
C ALA A 35 31.67 10.79 10.50
N LEU A 36 32.89 10.26 10.31
CA LEU A 36 33.34 9.01 10.93
C LEU A 36 33.30 9.08 12.47
N THR A 37 33.62 10.23 13.05
CA THR A 37 33.55 10.45 14.51
C THR A 37 32.11 10.40 15.00
N VAL A 38 31.18 11.04 14.28
CA VAL A 38 29.74 10.98 14.58
C VAL A 38 29.25 9.53 14.52
N PHE A 39 29.52 8.81 13.43
CA PHE A 39 29.07 7.43 13.27
C PHE A 39 29.65 6.49 14.33
N ARG A 40 30.91 6.65 14.71
CA ARG A 40 31.52 5.87 15.80
C ARG A 40 30.79 6.07 17.12
N LYS A 41 30.33 7.30 17.40
CA LYS A 41 29.60 7.62 18.63
C LYS A 41 28.13 7.17 18.56
N LEU A 42 27.48 7.32 17.40
CA LEU A 42 26.14 6.79 17.17
C LEU A 42 26.08 5.26 17.29
N LYS A 43 27.09 4.53 16.80
CA LYS A 43 27.17 3.07 16.95
C LYS A 43 27.11 2.62 18.41
N GLN A 44 27.65 3.41 19.35
CA GLN A 44 27.59 3.12 20.78
C GLN A 44 26.18 3.31 21.38
N LEU A 45 25.24 3.90 20.63
CA LEU A 45 23.90 4.24 21.07
C LEU A 45 22.80 3.41 20.40
N ASP A 46 23.15 2.33 19.68
CA ASP A 46 22.23 1.55 18.85
C ASP A 46 21.34 2.43 17.95
N TYR A 47 21.98 3.29 17.17
CA TYR A 47 21.26 4.19 16.27
C TYR A 47 20.59 3.42 15.12
N ARG A 48 19.53 4.02 14.56
CA ARG A 48 18.85 3.57 13.34
C ARG A 48 18.93 4.66 12.29
N ALA A 49 19.09 4.26 11.04
CA ALA A 49 19.04 5.17 9.89
C ALA A 49 17.68 5.06 9.21
N SER A 50 17.22 6.14 8.60
CA SER A 50 16.01 6.12 7.78
C SER A 50 16.25 5.24 6.55
N TYR A 51 15.21 4.58 6.04
CA TYR A 51 15.30 3.96 4.72
C TYR A 51 14.80 4.90 3.62
N THR A 52 14.01 5.90 3.99
CA THR A 52 13.61 7.02 3.12
C THR A 52 14.68 8.11 3.11
N HIS A 53 14.52 9.10 2.22
CA HIS A 53 15.43 10.25 2.10
C HIS A 53 16.90 9.81 1.90
N ARG A 54 17.11 8.67 1.25
CA ARG A 54 18.45 8.07 1.01
C ARG A 54 19.26 7.82 2.30
N GLY A 55 18.59 7.54 3.42
CA GLY A 55 19.27 7.27 4.69
C GLY A 55 19.91 8.49 5.35
N ARG A 56 19.36 9.68 5.07
CA ARG A 56 19.86 10.96 5.58
C ARG A 56 19.64 11.17 7.08
N PHE A 57 18.61 10.56 7.65
CA PHE A 57 18.19 10.83 9.02
C PHE A 57 18.53 9.68 9.96
N TYR A 58 18.83 10.03 11.20
CA TYR A 58 19.22 9.09 12.24
C TYR A 58 18.37 9.26 13.50
N THR A 59 18.07 8.15 14.16
CA THR A 59 17.37 8.10 15.45
C THR A 59 18.04 7.07 16.36
N LEU A 60 17.54 6.92 17.59
CA LEU A 60 17.97 5.87 18.52
C LEU A 60 16.99 4.70 18.52
N GLY A 61 17.50 3.49 18.69
CA GLY A 61 16.67 2.29 18.85
C GLY A 61 15.66 2.39 20.00
N GLU A 62 16.01 3.08 21.09
CA GLU A 62 15.09 3.30 22.24
C GLU A 62 13.93 4.27 21.93
N ILE A 63 14.04 5.09 20.88
CA ILE A 63 13.02 6.08 20.47
C ILE A 63 12.10 5.48 19.39
N ALA A 64 12.66 4.71 18.47
CA ALA A 64 11.93 4.14 17.33
C ALA A 64 10.94 3.05 17.80
N ARG A 65 9.65 3.43 17.91
CA ARG A 65 8.56 2.52 18.27
C ARG A 65 7.98 1.92 17.00
N PHE A 66 8.58 0.83 16.54
CA PHE A 66 8.12 0.11 15.34
C PHE A 66 6.75 -0.52 15.54
N ASP A 67 5.89 -0.39 14.53
CA ASP A 67 4.60 -1.08 14.44
C ASP A 67 4.78 -2.60 14.22
N ASP A 68 3.65 -3.30 14.08
CA ASP A 68 3.61 -4.76 13.86
C ASP A 68 4.32 -5.18 12.56
N ARG A 69 4.34 -4.29 11.55
CA ARG A 69 5.06 -4.48 10.29
C ARG A 69 6.53 -4.15 10.39
N GLY A 70 6.94 -3.50 11.47
CA GLY A 70 8.32 -3.14 11.74
C GLY A 70 8.74 -1.79 11.20
N LEU A 71 7.79 -0.91 10.93
CA LEU A 71 8.00 0.45 10.44
C LEU A 71 7.74 1.45 11.56
N TRP A 72 8.51 2.53 11.56
CA TRP A 72 8.28 3.69 12.42
C TRP A 72 8.51 4.96 11.60
N SER A 73 7.67 5.96 11.78
CA SER A 73 7.79 7.23 11.08
C SER A 73 7.77 8.43 12.01
N HIS A 74 8.46 9.48 11.58
CA HIS A 74 8.44 10.80 12.21
C HIS A 74 8.60 11.86 11.12
N GLU A 75 7.67 12.81 11.02
CA GLU A 75 7.74 13.91 10.04
C GLU A 75 7.99 13.44 8.59
N ALA A 76 7.22 12.44 8.14
CA ALA A 76 7.37 11.79 6.83
C ALA A 76 8.72 11.09 6.58
N VAL A 77 9.58 10.96 7.59
CA VAL A 77 10.80 10.16 7.55
C VAL A 77 10.51 8.78 8.14
N TRP A 78 10.75 7.75 7.34
CA TRP A 78 10.49 6.36 7.70
C TRP A 78 11.75 5.57 8.02
N PHE A 79 11.62 4.73 9.04
CA PHE A 79 12.61 3.82 9.58
C PHE A 79 12.05 2.40 9.61
N SER A 80 12.95 1.43 9.49
CA SER A 80 12.58 0.01 9.51
C SER A 80 13.47 -0.72 10.51
N ARG A 81 12.89 -1.71 11.20
CA ARG A 81 13.66 -2.64 12.04
C ARG A 81 14.72 -3.42 11.25
N HIS A 82 14.52 -3.54 9.92
CA HIS A 82 15.44 -4.19 8.98
C HIS A 82 16.58 -3.26 8.52
N GLY A 83 16.57 -1.98 8.93
CA GLY A 83 17.65 -1.02 8.75
C GLY A 83 17.66 -0.34 7.38
N THR A 84 17.83 -1.10 6.29
CA THR A 84 17.93 -0.53 4.93
C THR A 84 16.68 -0.77 4.10
N LEU A 85 16.47 0.03 3.05
CA LEU A 85 15.35 -0.16 2.13
C LEU A 85 15.40 -1.54 1.47
N LEU A 86 16.56 -1.99 1.01
CA LEU A 86 16.75 -3.32 0.41
C LEU A 86 16.34 -4.45 1.37
N ALA A 87 16.84 -4.42 2.61
CA ALA A 87 16.50 -5.44 3.60
C ALA A 87 15.02 -5.38 4.02
N THR A 88 14.42 -4.18 4.01
CA THR A 88 13.00 -4.00 4.30
C THR A 88 12.13 -4.59 3.20
N VAL A 89 12.40 -4.26 1.94
CA VAL A 89 11.69 -4.79 0.77
C VAL A 89 11.75 -6.32 0.76
N GLU A 90 12.93 -6.90 0.94
CA GLU A 90 13.09 -8.36 0.99
C GLU A 90 12.28 -8.99 2.14
N ALA A 91 12.34 -8.42 3.34
CA ALA A 91 11.60 -8.93 4.49
C ALA A 91 10.08 -8.85 4.30
N PHE A 92 9.58 -7.78 3.68
CA PHE A 92 8.15 -7.63 3.37
C PHE A 92 7.70 -8.70 2.37
N VAL A 93 8.42 -8.87 1.27
CA VAL A 93 8.08 -9.88 0.25
C VAL A 93 8.15 -11.30 0.82
N ASN A 94 9.18 -11.61 1.61
CA ASN A 94 9.33 -12.93 2.22
C ASN A 94 8.36 -13.21 3.38
N ARG A 95 7.70 -12.21 3.95
CA ARG A 95 6.67 -12.42 4.98
C ARG A 95 5.25 -12.39 4.43
N SER A 96 5.06 -11.85 3.23
CA SER A 96 3.75 -11.77 2.59
C SER A 96 3.20 -13.15 2.28
N LEU A 97 1.90 -13.33 2.53
CA LEU A 97 1.16 -14.51 2.10
C LEU A 97 0.84 -14.47 0.60
N ASN A 98 0.79 -13.29 -0.01
CA ASN A 98 0.34 -13.08 -1.40
C ASN A 98 1.45 -12.59 -2.33
N GLY A 99 2.69 -12.48 -1.85
CA GLY A 99 3.72 -11.68 -2.52
C GLY A 99 3.34 -10.19 -2.59
N TYR A 100 4.05 -9.40 -3.39
CA TYR A 100 3.75 -7.98 -3.59
C TYR A 100 3.89 -7.55 -5.03
N TYR A 101 2.98 -6.69 -5.49
CA TYR A 101 3.25 -5.85 -6.66
C TYR A 101 4.10 -4.64 -6.26
N ALA A 102 4.83 -4.06 -7.23
CA ALA A 102 5.67 -2.90 -6.97
C ALA A 102 4.88 -1.69 -6.44
N ALA A 103 3.67 -1.45 -6.96
CA ALA A 103 2.81 -0.35 -6.52
C ALA A 103 2.34 -0.55 -5.07
N GLU A 104 1.80 -1.73 -4.73
CA GLU A 104 1.38 -2.08 -3.36
C GLU A 104 2.50 -1.86 -2.35
N LEU A 105 3.72 -2.30 -2.69
CA LEU A 105 4.86 -2.17 -1.81
C LEU A 105 5.37 -0.72 -1.72
N ALA A 106 5.27 0.06 -2.80
CA ALA A 106 5.62 1.48 -2.77
C ALA A 106 4.68 2.28 -1.86
N ASP A 107 3.37 1.99 -1.94
CA ASP A 107 2.35 2.62 -1.10
C ASP A 107 2.56 2.26 0.37
N GLU A 108 2.84 0.99 0.67
CA GLU A 108 3.03 0.51 2.03
C GLU A 108 4.35 1.02 2.65
N LEU A 109 5.44 1.08 1.87
CA LEU A 109 6.74 1.56 2.36
C LEU A 109 6.90 3.07 2.25
N HIS A 110 5.95 3.77 1.61
CA HIS A 110 6.00 5.21 1.33
C HIS A 110 7.28 5.67 0.60
N VAL A 111 7.77 4.84 -0.33
CA VAL A 111 8.98 5.12 -1.12
C VAL A 111 8.96 4.33 -2.44
N GLU A 112 9.65 4.85 -3.47
CA GLU A 112 9.89 4.10 -4.71
C GLU A 112 10.73 2.84 -4.45
N VAL A 113 10.25 1.70 -4.95
CA VAL A 113 10.83 0.36 -4.71
C VAL A 113 11.38 -0.31 -5.96
N GLN A 114 11.26 0.32 -7.13
CA GLN A 114 11.64 -0.27 -8.43
C GLN A 114 13.13 -0.63 -8.47
N GLU A 115 14.00 0.28 -8.05
CA GLU A 115 15.45 0.06 -7.96
C GLU A 115 15.81 -1.05 -6.94
N PRO A 116 15.35 -1.01 -5.67
CA PRO A 116 15.53 -2.10 -4.71
C PRO A 116 15.06 -3.47 -5.22
N LEU A 117 13.87 -3.53 -5.80
CA LEU A 117 13.29 -4.78 -6.31
C LEU A 117 14.12 -5.34 -7.46
N ARG A 118 14.55 -4.50 -8.41
CA ARG A 118 15.42 -4.93 -9.51
C ARG A 118 16.72 -5.50 -8.98
N HIS A 119 17.34 -4.83 -8.01
CA HIS A 119 18.58 -5.27 -7.41
C HIS A 119 18.41 -6.61 -6.66
N LEU A 120 17.34 -6.79 -5.89
CA LEU A 120 17.06 -8.05 -5.18
C LEU A 120 16.80 -9.23 -6.12
N VAL A 121 16.13 -9.00 -7.26
CA VAL A 121 15.93 -10.03 -8.29
C VAL A 121 17.25 -10.37 -8.98
N GLN A 122 18.08 -9.38 -9.32
CA GLN A 122 19.41 -9.61 -9.89
C GLN A 122 20.32 -10.41 -8.95
N GLN A 123 20.22 -10.16 -7.65
CA GLN A 123 20.94 -10.89 -6.60
C GLN A 123 20.33 -12.27 -6.27
N GLN A 124 19.28 -12.72 -6.97
CA GLN A 124 18.57 -13.98 -6.70
C GLN A 124 18.05 -14.10 -5.27
N ARG A 125 17.72 -12.97 -4.64
CA ARG A 125 17.15 -12.90 -3.29
C ARG A 125 15.63 -12.90 -3.31
N LEU A 126 15.05 -12.40 -4.39
CA LEU A 126 13.62 -12.47 -4.69
C LEU A 126 13.41 -13.02 -6.09
N SER A 127 12.24 -13.60 -6.32
CA SER A 127 11.78 -13.98 -7.65
C SER A 127 10.71 -13.01 -8.14
N ARG A 128 10.54 -12.92 -9.47
CA ARG A 128 9.43 -12.18 -10.08
C ARG A 128 8.67 -13.09 -11.04
N VAL A 129 7.35 -13.01 -11.02
CA VAL A 129 6.46 -13.74 -11.92
C VAL A 129 5.45 -12.76 -12.49
N GLU A 130 5.20 -12.84 -13.80
CA GLU A 130 4.18 -12.03 -14.44
C GLU A 130 2.79 -12.64 -14.23
N ILE A 131 1.86 -11.82 -13.73
CA ILE A 131 0.45 -12.17 -13.53
C ILE A 131 -0.37 -11.02 -14.10
N GLN A 132 -1.17 -11.28 -15.15
CA GLN A 132 -2.08 -10.31 -15.78
C GLN A 132 -1.38 -8.99 -16.17
N GLY A 133 -0.17 -9.06 -16.74
CA GLY A 133 0.59 -7.88 -17.19
C GLY A 133 1.30 -7.09 -16.08
N GLN A 134 1.27 -7.59 -14.83
CA GLN A 134 1.97 -7.02 -13.70
C GLN A 134 2.98 -8.00 -13.10
N PHE A 135 4.13 -7.51 -12.63
CA PHE A 135 5.13 -8.34 -11.97
C PHE A 135 4.81 -8.50 -10.49
N LEU A 136 4.45 -9.72 -10.09
CA LEU A 136 4.39 -10.13 -8.70
C LEU A 136 5.79 -10.52 -8.22
N TYR A 137 6.26 -9.89 -7.17
CA TYR A 137 7.50 -10.22 -6.48
C TYR A 137 7.20 -11.22 -5.35
N THR A 138 7.99 -12.28 -5.30
CA THR A 138 7.80 -13.41 -4.39
C THR A 138 9.12 -13.82 -3.75
N ALA A 139 9.03 -14.67 -2.73
CA ALA A 139 10.19 -15.39 -2.22
C ALA A 139 10.90 -16.17 -3.33
N ILE A 140 12.20 -16.41 -3.16
CA ILE A 140 12.99 -17.26 -4.05
C ILE A 140 12.69 -18.75 -3.82
N ASP A 141 12.35 -19.12 -2.59
CA ASP A 141 12.05 -20.49 -2.18
C ASP A 141 10.81 -21.04 -2.91
N SER A 142 10.93 -22.23 -3.49
CA SER A 142 9.92 -22.75 -4.43
C SER A 142 8.57 -23.07 -3.76
N PRO A 143 8.52 -23.76 -2.59
CA PRO A 143 7.29 -23.94 -1.82
C PRO A 143 6.64 -22.61 -1.44
N GLN A 144 7.40 -21.68 -0.85
CA GLN A 144 6.84 -20.40 -0.43
C GLN A 144 6.33 -19.58 -1.62
N ARG A 145 7.10 -19.50 -2.70
CA ARG A 145 6.69 -18.84 -3.94
C ARG A 145 5.40 -19.43 -4.50
N ARG A 146 5.28 -20.77 -4.53
CA ARG A 146 4.07 -21.44 -5.01
C ARG A 146 2.86 -21.07 -4.16
N ASN A 147 3.02 -21.06 -2.83
CA ASN A 147 1.96 -20.65 -1.91
C ASN A 147 1.55 -19.18 -2.14
N GLN A 148 2.53 -18.28 -2.30
CA GLN A 148 2.27 -16.86 -2.58
C GLN A 148 1.50 -16.64 -3.88
N ILE A 149 1.89 -17.35 -4.95
CA ILE A 149 1.20 -17.26 -6.25
C ILE A 149 -0.22 -17.83 -6.15
N LEU A 150 -0.41 -18.96 -5.48
CA LEU A 150 -1.73 -19.57 -5.31
C LEU A 150 -2.66 -18.68 -4.46
N ALA A 151 -2.16 -18.13 -3.35
CA ALA A 151 -2.92 -17.22 -2.49
C ALA A 151 -3.25 -15.89 -3.20
N ARG A 152 -2.33 -15.37 -4.03
CA ARG A 152 -2.61 -14.21 -4.88
C ARG A 152 -3.72 -14.50 -5.88
N ARG A 153 -3.64 -15.64 -6.57
CA ARG A 153 -4.66 -16.07 -7.54
C ARG A 153 -6.01 -16.32 -6.89
N SER A 154 -6.07 -16.93 -5.71
CA SER A 154 -7.34 -17.14 -5.00
C SER A 154 -7.97 -15.83 -4.53
N THR A 155 -7.14 -14.89 -4.04
CA THR A 155 -7.59 -13.53 -3.68
C THR A 155 -8.09 -12.76 -4.90
N GLN A 156 -7.43 -12.89 -6.05
CA GLN A 156 -7.86 -12.26 -7.31
C GLN A 156 -9.05 -12.97 -7.97
N ALA A 157 -9.23 -14.28 -7.76
CA ALA A 157 -10.34 -15.05 -8.32
C ALA A 157 -11.70 -14.59 -7.78
N VAL A 158 -11.73 -14.00 -6.58
CA VAL A 158 -12.91 -13.38 -5.98
C VAL A 158 -12.55 -11.99 -5.46
N PRO A 159 -12.68 -10.93 -6.29
CA PRO A 159 -12.29 -9.57 -5.93
C PRO A 159 -13.07 -8.97 -4.75
N LEU A 160 -14.14 -9.62 -4.29
CA LEU A 160 -15.06 -9.10 -3.27
C LEU A 160 -14.80 -9.60 -1.84
N ALA A 161 -13.72 -10.34 -1.60
CA ALA A 161 -13.52 -10.95 -0.29
C ALA A 161 -12.77 -10.02 0.69
N VAL A 162 -13.51 -9.54 1.70
CA VAL A 162 -12.93 -9.25 3.03
C VAL A 162 -12.46 -10.59 3.57
N HIS A 163 -11.15 -10.83 3.58
CA HIS A 163 -10.54 -11.95 4.31
C HIS A 163 -11.32 -13.27 4.17
N SER A 164 -11.34 -13.84 2.96
CA SER A 164 -11.97 -15.15 2.67
C SER A 164 -11.54 -16.26 3.64
N ALA A 165 -10.37 -16.13 4.28
CA ALA A 165 -9.88 -17.03 5.30
C ALA A 165 -10.79 -17.18 6.55
N ALA A 166 -11.70 -16.24 6.82
CA ALA A 166 -12.65 -16.32 7.93
C ALA A 166 -14.01 -16.94 7.55
N LEU A 167 -14.30 -17.09 6.25
CA LEU A 167 -15.54 -17.66 5.76
C LEU A 167 -15.33 -19.16 5.52
N GLN A 168 -16.18 -20.01 6.10
CA GLN A 168 -16.20 -21.46 5.82
C GLN A 168 -16.80 -21.75 4.42
N LEU A 169 -16.42 -20.97 3.41
CA LEU A 169 -16.94 -21.05 2.04
C LEU A 169 -15.79 -21.23 1.06
N SER A 170 -15.99 -22.07 0.05
CA SER A 170 -15.06 -22.14 -1.07
C SER A 170 -15.11 -20.86 -1.92
N PRO A 171 -14.03 -20.52 -2.64
CA PRO A 171 -14.02 -19.38 -3.56
C PRO A 171 -15.15 -19.44 -4.61
N ASP A 172 -15.50 -20.63 -5.09
CA ASP A 172 -16.54 -20.82 -6.10
C ASP A 172 -17.95 -20.58 -5.53
N GLU A 173 -18.23 -21.04 -4.30
CA GLU A 173 -19.49 -20.76 -3.60
C GLU A 173 -19.65 -19.27 -3.32
N LEU A 174 -18.58 -18.60 -2.87
CA LEU A 174 -18.60 -17.16 -2.63
C LEU A 174 -18.83 -16.40 -3.93
N LYS A 175 -18.14 -16.78 -5.02
CA LYS A 175 -18.35 -16.21 -6.36
C LYS A 175 -19.80 -16.38 -6.81
N ALA A 176 -20.38 -17.57 -6.67
CA ALA A 176 -21.76 -17.84 -7.03
C ALA A 176 -22.74 -16.98 -6.21
N ALA A 177 -22.55 -16.88 -4.90
CA ALA A 177 -23.37 -16.04 -4.03
C ALA A 177 -23.32 -14.56 -4.41
N ILE A 178 -22.13 -14.05 -4.73
CA ILE A 178 -21.94 -12.67 -5.19
C ILE A 178 -22.67 -12.44 -6.52
N LEU A 179 -22.50 -13.31 -7.51
CA LEU A 179 -23.15 -13.16 -8.81
C LEU A 179 -24.68 -13.25 -8.70
N LEU A 180 -25.19 -14.14 -7.84
CA LEU A 180 -26.63 -14.22 -7.53
C LEU A 180 -27.14 -12.92 -6.91
N PHE A 181 -26.46 -12.41 -5.87
CA PHE A 181 -26.82 -11.13 -5.24
C PHE A 181 -26.77 -9.97 -6.24
N TYR A 182 -25.70 -9.89 -7.04
CA TYR A 182 -25.53 -8.87 -8.05
C TYR A 182 -26.64 -8.89 -9.11
N GLY A 183 -27.14 -10.09 -9.46
CA GLY A 183 -28.29 -10.29 -10.32
C GLY A 183 -29.59 -9.66 -9.79
N LEU A 184 -29.76 -9.57 -8.46
CA LEU A 184 -30.94 -8.97 -7.81
C LEU A 184 -30.94 -7.43 -7.83
N LEU A 185 -29.77 -6.82 -8.07
CA LEU A 185 -29.61 -5.37 -8.03
C LEU A 185 -30.11 -4.71 -9.33
N ASP A 186 -30.65 -3.49 -9.20
CA ASP A 186 -30.94 -2.63 -10.35
C ASP A 186 -29.66 -2.03 -10.97
N GLU A 187 -29.79 -1.39 -12.14
CA GLU A 187 -28.64 -0.85 -12.89
C GLU A 187 -27.84 0.23 -12.11
N GLN A 188 -28.50 1.01 -11.27
CA GLN A 188 -27.83 2.01 -10.44
C GLN A 188 -27.10 1.33 -9.27
N GLN A 189 -27.78 0.39 -8.59
CA GLN A 189 -27.22 -0.38 -7.48
C GLN A 189 -26.02 -1.22 -7.92
N ARG A 190 -26.10 -1.87 -9.08
CA ARG A 190 -24.98 -2.63 -9.69
C ARG A 190 -23.75 -1.76 -9.89
N ARG A 191 -23.93 -0.58 -10.49
CA ARG A 191 -22.85 0.40 -10.70
C ARG A 191 -22.24 0.86 -9.38
N LEU A 192 -23.07 1.22 -8.40
CA LEU A 192 -22.60 1.69 -7.09
C LEU A 192 -21.92 0.56 -6.32
N PHE A 193 -22.42 -0.67 -6.38
CA PHE A 193 -21.80 -1.84 -5.78
C PHE A 193 -20.41 -2.10 -6.36
N ALA A 194 -20.28 -2.13 -7.68
CA ALA A 194 -18.98 -2.25 -8.34
C ALA A 194 -18.04 -1.09 -7.97
N GLY A 195 -18.57 0.14 -7.88
CA GLY A 195 -17.82 1.30 -7.44
C GLY A 195 -17.31 1.19 -6.00
N LEU A 196 -18.14 0.72 -5.08
CA LEU A 196 -17.80 0.53 -3.67
C LEU A 196 -16.69 -0.50 -3.51
N GLU A 197 -16.84 -1.66 -4.16
CA GLU A 197 -15.84 -2.73 -4.09
C GLU A 197 -14.52 -2.31 -4.76
N SER A 198 -14.58 -1.47 -5.80
CA SER A 198 -13.37 -0.90 -6.42
C SER A 198 -12.59 -0.02 -5.44
N ILE A 199 -13.26 0.79 -4.62
CA ILE A 199 -12.61 1.59 -3.57
C ILE A 199 -11.86 0.68 -2.59
N ARG A 200 -12.47 -0.45 -2.21
CA ARG A 200 -11.91 -1.40 -1.24
C ARG A 200 -10.69 -2.13 -1.81
N LEU A 201 -10.73 -2.48 -3.09
CA LEU A 201 -9.64 -3.12 -3.81
C LEU A 201 -8.46 -2.18 -4.10
N GLY A 202 -8.71 -0.87 -4.17
CA GLY A 202 -7.67 0.11 -4.47
C GLY A 202 -7.21 0.06 -5.93
N HIS A 203 -5.91 0.20 -6.16
CA HIS A 203 -5.38 0.35 -7.52
C HIS A 203 -5.60 -0.91 -8.37
N GLY A 204 -6.19 -0.75 -9.56
CA GLY A 204 -6.58 -1.87 -10.44
C GLY A 204 -7.94 -2.51 -10.11
N GLY A 205 -8.62 -2.06 -9.04
CA GLY A 205 -9.94 -2.57 -8.64
C GLY A 205 -11.03 -2.43 -9.72
N ASP A 206 -11.01 -1.34 -10.50
CA ASP A 206 -11.99 -1.13 -11.59
C ASP A 206 -11.89 -2.22 -12.67
N THR A 207 -10.67 -2.54 -13.10
CA THR A 207 -10.41 -3.55 -14.13
C THR A 207 -10.79 -4.94 -13.63
N LEU A 208 -10.39 -5.28 -12.40
CA LEU A 208 -10.72 -6.56 -11.80
C LEU A 208 -12.23 -6.77 -11.64
N LEU A 209 -12.97 -5.74 -11.22
CA LEU A 209 -14.42 -5.84 -11.07
C LEU A 209 -15.17 -5.78 -12.40
N SER A 210 -14.64 -5.05 -13.38
CA SER A 210 -15.15 -5.06 -14.75
C SER A 210 -15.14 -6.49 -15.31
N ASP A 211 -14.01 -7.17 -15.23
CA ASP A 211 -13.86 -8.56 -15.69
C ASP A 211 -14.75 -9.53 -14.89
N PHE A 212 -14.82 -9.37 -13.57
CA PHE A 212 -15.56 -10.27 -12.69
C PHE A 212 -17.08 -10.13 -12.81
N LEU A 213 -17.61 -8.90 -12.90
CA LEU A 213 -19.04 -8.62 -12.97
C LEU A 213 -19.57 -8.51 -14.41
N GLY A 214 -18.69 -8.55 -15.41
CA GLY A 214 -19.05 -8.36 -16.82
C GLY A 214 -19.52 -6.93 -17.13
N LEU A 215 -18.92 -5.93 -16.47
CA LEU A 215 -19.22 -4.51 -16.67
C LEU A 215 -18.15 -3.82 -17.51
N ASP A 216 -18.49 -2.68 -18.10
CA ASP A 216 -17.48 -1.78 -18.66
C ASP A 216 -16.66 -1.08 -17.54
N VAL A 217 -15.34 -0.97 -17.71
CA VAL A 217 -14.42 -0.36 -16.72
C VAL A 217 -14.83 1.06 -16.33
N HIS A 218 -15.29 1.87 -17.29
CA HIS A 218 -15.75 3.25 -17.01
C HIS A 218 -17.04 3.27 -16.21
N THR A 219 -17.87 2.24 -16.30
CA THR A 219 -19.08 2.09 -15.47
C THR A 219 -18.71 1.88 -14.01
N VAL A 220 -17.71 1.04 -13.74
CA VAL A 220 -17.18 0.83 -12.38
C VAL A 220 -16.57 2.11 -11.83
N ALA A 221 -15.69 2.76 -12.61
CA ALA A 221 -15.05 4.02 -12.23
C ALA A 221 -16.06 5.14 -11.94
N ARG A 222 -17.13 5.22 -12.75
CA ARG A 222 -18.22 6.16 -12.51
C ARG A 222 -18.95 5.90 -11.21
N GLY A 223 -19.28 4.63 -10.90
CA GLY A 223 -19.91 4.26 -9.64
C GLY A 223 -19.05 4.66 -8.44
N ARG A 224 -17.74 4.42 -8.51
CA ARG A 224 -16.78 4.85 -7.51
C ARG A 224 -16.80 6.36 -7.31
N GLN A 225 -16.72 7.12 -8.41
CA GLN A 225 -16.71 8.59 -8.34
C GLN A 225 -18.00 9.13 -7.71
N GLN A 226 -19.17 8.58 -8.06
CA GLN A 226 -20.45 8.95 -7.46
C GLN A 226 -20.48 8.74 -5.93
N LEU A 227 -19.88 7.65 -5.44
CA LEU A 227 -19.78 7.38 -4.00
C LEU A 227 -18.84 8.36 -3.30
N LEU A 228 -17.68 8.65 -3.89
CA LEU A 228 -16.70 9.58 -3.32
C LEU A 228 -17.22 11.01 -3.28
N ASP A 229 -17.93 11.43 -4.33
CA ASP A 229 -18.54 12.75 -4.45
C ASP A 229 -19.86 12.86 -3.65
N ARG A 230 -20.30 11.76 -3.02
CA ARG A 230 -21.57 11.64 -2.29
C ARG A 230 -22.80 11.98 -3.14
N ASP A 231 -22.69 11.80 -4.46
CA ASP A 231 -23.75 12.01 -5.46
C ASP A 231 -24.58 10.73 -5.65
N VAL A 232 -25.28 10.30 -4.60
CA VAL A 232 -26.13 9.10 -4.61
C VAL A 232 -27.60 9.51 -4.50
N ILE A 233 -28.33 9.48 -5.62
CA ILE A 233 -29.76 9.75 -5.65
C ILE A 233 -30.50 8.53 -5.08
N GLY A 234 -30.99 8.64 -3.84
CA GLY A 234 -31.68 7.57 -3.11
C GLY A 234 -33.16 7.37 -3.42
N GLY A 235 -33.71 7.96 -4.50
CA GLY A 235 -35.14 7.85 -4.79
C GLY A 235 -35.55 8.24 -6.21
N ARG A 236 -36.40 7.37 -6.81
CA ARG A 236 -37.03 7.39 -8.15
C ARG A 236 -36.11 7.13 -9.35
N MET A 237 -36.23 5.91 -9.90
CA MET A 237 -35.63 5.37 -11.13
C MET A 237 -36.01 6.09 -12.45
N ARG A 238 -36.64 7.28 -12.41
CA ARG A 238 -36.86 8.11 -13.61
C ARG A 238 -36.66 9.58 -13.27
N ARG A 239 -35.73 10.24 -13.98
CA ARG A 239 -35.77 11.71 -14.13
C ARG A 239 -37.10 12.08 -14.80
N THR A 240 -37.84 12.99 -14.21
CA THR A 240 -39.02 13.61 -14.83
C THR A 240 -38.56 14.31 -16.12
N GLY A 241 -39.06 13.89 -17.28
CA GLY A 241 -38.74 14.54 -18.56
C GLY A 241 -38.77 13.68 -19.83
N GLY A 242 -38.93 12.36 -19.74
CA GLY A 242 -38.92 11.47 -20.92
C GLY A 242 -40.28 11.12 -21.53
N GLY A 243 -41.36 11.82 -21.17
CA GLY A 243 -42.70 11.58 -21.73
C GLY A 243 -42.91 12.34 -23.05
N ARG A 244 -43.53 11.70 -24.04
CA ARG A 244 -43.94 12.35 -25.30
C ARG A 244 -44.86 13.55 -24.99
N ILE A 245 -44.52 14.71 -25.54
CA ILE A 245 -45.37 15.91 -25.49
C ILE A 245 -46.71 15.58 -26.19
N PRO A 246 -47.88 15.78 -25.55
CA PRO A 246 -49.17 15.57 -26.20
C PRO A 246 -49.35 16.51 -27.38
N ALA A 247 -49.79 15.98 -28.53
CA ALA A 247 -49.88 16.70 -29.80
C ALA A 247 -51.14 17.58 -29.96
N GLU A 248 -51.94 17.79 -28.92
CA GLU A 248 -53.18 18.58 -29.03
C GLU A 248 -53.06 19.95 -28.37
N LYS A 249 -52.99 20.99 -29.20
CA LYS A 249 -53.29 22.36 -28.79
C LYS A 249 -54.79 22.49 -28.55
N LYS A 250 -55.23 22.49 -27.29
CA LYS A 250 -56.60 22.90 -26.96
C LYS A 250 -56.77 24.39 -27.28
N ARG A 251 -57.72 24.71 -28.16
CA ARG A 251 -58.17 26.09 -28.41
C ARG A 251 -59.04 26.56 -27.24
N PRO A 252 -58.94 27.84 -26.84
CA PRO A 252 -59.76 28.38 -25.77
C PRO A 252 -61.21 28.61 -26.24
N THR A 253 -62.16 28.27 -25.38
CA THR A 253 -63.52 28.85 -25.34
C THR A 253 -63.56 29.88 -24.23
#